data_AF-A0A4R7B9Y0-F1
#
_entry.id   AF-A0A4R7B9Y0-F1
#
_cell.length_a   1.000
_cell.length_b   1.000
_cell.length_c   1.000
_cell.angle_alpha   90.00
_cell.angle_beta   90.00
_cell.angle_gamma   90.00
#
_symmetry.space_group_name_H-M   'P 1'
#
loop_
_entity.id
_entity.type
_entity.pdbx_description
1 polymer ?
#
loop_
_entity_poly.entity_id
_entity_poly.type
_entity_poly.pdbx_seq_one_letter_code
_entity_poly.pdbx_strand_id
1 'polypeptide(L)'
;MTNKKPTTPTKAARQDESKRWQRTENACRTLMDTLFQWQREQGEILAERTQQYLSMTAIHYRKIRHGKVISAGDFNQCVEVCQCALRALQAQDPSLAFTDDKLGEALRQAWQLADGVLADYRKLKSGG
;
A
#
# COMPACT_ATOMS: atom_id res chain seq x y z
N MET A 1 -37.21 20.45 -3.52
CA MET A 1 -36.26 19.48 -4.11
C MET A 1 -34.98 20.21 -4.47
N THR A 2 -33.99 20.29 -3.57
CA THR A 2 -32.72 20.98 -3.85
C THR A 2 -31.79 20.04 -4.63
N ASN A 3 -31.72 20.29 -5.94
CA ASN A 3 -30.83 19.60 -6.87
C ASN A 3 -29.38 20.04 -6.56
N LYS A 4 -28.62 19.25 -5.77
CA LYS A 4 -27.18 19.49 -5.57
C LYS A 4 -26.47 19.13 -6.88
N LYS A 5 -26.15 20.14 -7.69
CA LYS A 5 -25.25 19.98 -8.85
C LYS A 5 -23.91 19.43 -8.36
N PRO A 6 -23.29 18.46 -9.06
CA PRO A 6 -21.98 17.94 -8.69
C PRO A 6 -20.96 19.08 -8.77
N THR A 7 -20.41 19.47 -7.62
CA THR A 7 -19.36 20.49 -7.52
C THR A 7 -18.15 19.96 -8.29
N THR A 8 -17.82 20.58 -9.41
CA THR A 8 -16.62 20.22 -10.16
C THR A 8 -15.41 20.48 -9.27
N PRO A 9 -14.49 19.52 -9.08
CA PRO A 9 -13.37 19.68 -8.16
C PRO A 9 -12.49 20.87 -8.57
N THR A 10 -12.07 21.67 -7.59
CA THR A 10 -11.20 22.82 -7.80
C THR A 10 -9.83 22.38 -8.31
N LYS A 11 -9.08 23.29 -8.95
CA LYS A 11 -7.71 23.01 -9.43
C LYS A 11 -6.79 22.52 -8.30
N ALA A 12 -6.95 23.07 -7.08
CA ALA A 12 -6.23 22.62 -5.89
C ALA A 12 -6.59 21.19 -5.50
N ALA A 13 -7.89 20.84 -5.46
CA ALA A 13 -8.34 19.48 -5.15
C ALA A 13 -7.78 18.44 -6.14
N ARG A 14 -7.73 18.76 -7.43
CA ARG A 14 -7.12 17.90 -8.47
C ARG A 14 -5.60 17.75 -8.29
N GLN A 15 -4.91 18.80 -7.87
CA GLN A 15 -3.46 18.73 -7.58
C GLN A 15 -3.18 17.87 -6.34
N ASP A 16 -3.97 17.99 -5.29
CA ASP A 16 -3.82 17.19 -4.08
C ASP A 16 -4.14 15.70 -4.32
N GLU A 17 -5.14 15.43 -5.15
CA GLU A 17 -5.44 14.08 -5.64
C GLU A 17 -4.26 13.49 -6.43
N SER A 18 -3.74 14.23 -7.42
CA SER A 18 -2.60 13.78 -8.22
C SER A 18 -1.35 13.51 -7.38
N LYS A 19 -1.03 14.38 -6.40
CA LYS A 19 0.07 14.16 -5.45
C LYS A 19 -0.12 12.88 -4.64
N ARG A 20 -1.35 12.63 -4.19
CA ARG A 20 -1.69 11.42 -3.43
C ARG A 20 -1.51 10.19 -4.28
N TRP A 21 -2.01 10.18 -5.51
CA TRP A 21 -1.82 9.06 -6.44
C TRP A 21 -0.34 8.78 -6.69
N GLN A 22 0.47 9.80 -6.95
CA GLN A 22 1.91 9.62 -7.17
C GLN A 22 2.60 9.05 -5.92
N ARG A 23 2.23 9.52 -4.72
CA ARG A 23 2.75 8.97 -3.46
C ARG A 23 2.34 7.50 -3.27
N THR A 24 1.08 7.16 -3.55
CA THR A 24 0.57 5.79 -3.45
C THR A 24 1.23 4.85 -4.44
N GLU A 25 1.45 5.30 -5.68
CA GLU A 25 2.21 4.56 -6.69
C GLU A 25 3.63 4.26 -6.19
N ASN A 26 4.36 5.28 -5.74
CA ASN A 26 5.72 5.12 -5.24
C ASN A 26 5.77 4.19 -4.02
N ALA A 27 4.79 4.31 -3.11
CA ALA A 27 4.67 3.45 -1.94
C ALA A 27 4.46 1.98 -2.34
N CYS A 28 3.47 1.70 -3.21
CA CYS A 28 3.22 0.32 -3.66
C CYS A 28 4.41 -0.28 -4.41
N ARG A 29 5.09 0.51 -5.25
CA ARG A 29 6.27 0.03 -5.96
C ARG A 29 7.40 -0.34 -4.99
N THR A 30 7.77 0.59 -4.11
CA THR A 30 8.82 0.39 -3.10
C THR A 30 8.50 -0.83 -2.24
N LEU A 31 7.25 -0.92 -1.78
CA LEU A 31 6.79 -2.02 -0.96
C LEU A 31 6.90 -3.37 -1.67
N MET A 32 6.49 -3.46 -2.93
CA MET A 32 6.63 -4.70 -3.69
C MET A 32 8.09 -5.09 -3.92
N ASP A 33 8.95 -4.12 -4.22
CA ASP A 33 10.38 -4.38 -4.41
C ASP A 33 11.01 -4.92 -3.12
N THR A 34 10.73 -4.29 -1.97
CA THR A 34 11.20 -4.74 -0.65
C THR A 34 10.65 -6.12 -0.29
N LEU A 35 9.35 -6.36 -0.46
CA LEU A 35 8.74 -7.63 -0.09
C LEU A 35 9.20 -8.79 -0.99
N PHE A 36 9.43 -8.55 -2.28
CA PHE A 36 10.00 -9.56 -3.17
C PHE A 36 11.45 -9.85 -2.85
N GLN A 37 12.23 -8.84 -2.50
CA GLN A 37 13.60 -9.06 -2.03
C GLN A 37 13.59 -9.89 -0.74
N TRP A 38 12.73 -9.54 0.21
CA TRP A 38 12.58 -10.26 1.46
C TRP A 38 12.16 -11.71 1.26
N GLN A 39 11.19 -11.97 0.37
CA GLN A 39 10.78 -13.33 0.04
C GLN A 39 11.89 -14.14 -0.64
N ARG A 40 12.79 -13.50 -1.41
CA ARG A 40 13.94 -14.19 -2.02
C ARG A 40 15.02 -14.52 -1.00
N GLU A 41 15.26 -13.63 -0.04
CA GLU A 41 16.30 -13.80 0.98
C GLU A 41 15.88 -14.77 2.10
N GLN A 42 14.59 -14.74 2.49
CA GLN A 42 14.07 -15.46 3.65
C GLN A 42 13.06 -16.55 3.30
N GLY A 43 12.83 -16.85 2.02
CA GLY A 43 11.64 -17.56 1.52
C GLY A 43 11.19 -18.77 2.34
N GLU A 44 12.09 -19.69 2.70
CA GLU A 44 11.77 -20.90 3.49
C GLU A 44 11.61 -20.65 4.99
N ILE A 45 12.09 -19.51 5.50
CA ILE A 45 12.10 -19.11 6.91
C ILE A 45 10.85 -18.26 7.26
N LEU A 46 10.17 -17.70 6.25
CA LEU A 46 8.94 -16.96 6.45
C LEU A 46 7.81 -17.86 6.96
N ALA A 47 7.06 -17.39 7.96
CA ALA A 47 5.89 -18.08 8.46
C ALA A 47 4.86 -18.30 7.33
N GLU A 48 4.14 -19.42 7.35
CA GLU A 48 3.14 -19.75 6.31
C GLU A 48 2.14 -18.61 6.10
N ARG A 49 1.66 -18.01 7.19
CA ARG A 49 0.73 -16.88 7.14
C ARG A 49 1.34 -15.64 6.47
N THR A 50 2.63 -15.38 6.68
CA THR A 50 3.37 -14.33 5.97
C THR A 50 3.37 -14.61 4.47
N GLN A 51 3.71 -15.83 4.06
CA GLN A 51 3.74 -16.23 2.66
C GLN A 51 2.37 -16.11 1.96
N GLN A 52 1.29 -16.47 2.66
CA GLN A 52 -0.09 -16.31 2.18
C GLN A 52 -0.40 -14.83 1.90
N TYR A 53 -0.09 -13.94 2.84
CA TYR A 53 -0.31 -12.51 2.65
C TYR A 53 0.61 -11.89 1.58
N LEU A 54 1.86 -12.34 1.44
CA LEU A 54 2.74 -11.93 0.35
C LEU A 54 2.16 -12.33 -1.02
N SER A 55 1.60 -13.54 -1.12
CA SER A 55 0.93 -14.02 -2.33
C SER A 55 -0.30 -13.17 -2.68
N MET A 56 -1.13 -12.85 -1.68
CA MET A 56 -2.28 -11.94 -1.87
C MET A 56 -1.83 -10.54 -2.30
N THR A 57 -0.78 -10.01 -1.68
CA THR A 57 -0.19 -8.71 -2.03
C THR A 57 0.20 -8.68 -3.50
N ALA A 58 0.90 -9.73 -3.99
CA ALA A 58 1.26 -9.86 -5.40
C ALA A 58 0.04 -9.96 -6.34
N ILE A 59 -1.01 -10.68 -5.94
CA ILE A 59 -2.27 -10.79 -6.71
C ILE A 59 -2.94 -9.42 -6.87
N HIS A 60 -3.04 -8.64 -5.79
CA HIS A 60 -3.61 -7.30 -5.85
C HIS A 60 -2.74 -6.35 -6.68
N TYR A 61 -1.41 -6.44 -6.53
CA TYR A 61 -0.50 -5.57 -7.26
C TYR A 61 -0.59 -5.78 -8.78
N ARG A 62 -0.74 -7.04 -9.24
CA ARG A 62 -0.95 -7.37 -10.66
C ARG A 62 -2.20 -6.74 -11.28
N LYS A 63 -3.20 -6.35 -10.47
CA LYS A 63 -4.42 -5.69 -10.95
C LYS A 63 -4.19 -4.20 -11.25
N ILE A 64 -3.11 -3.60 -10.74
CA ILE A 64 -2.77 -2.20 -10.96
C ILE A 64 -2.09 -2.08 -12.33
N ARG A 65 -2.68 -1.31 -13.24
CA ARG A 65 -2.20 -1.16 -14.62
C ARG A 65 -0.79 -0.56 -14.64
N HIS A 66 0.23 -1.37 -14.94
CA HIS A 66 1.63 -0.95 -14.95
C HIS A 66 2.11 -0.31 -13.64
N GLY A 67 1.47 -0.62 -12.51
CA GLY A 67 1.74 0.01 -11.22
C GLY A 67 1.30 1.48 -11.12
N LYS A 68 0.60 2.02 -12.13
CA LYS A 68 0.14 3.42 -12.15
C LYS A 68 -1.18 3.60 -11.43
N VAL A 69 -1.31 4.71 -10.70
CA VAL A 69 -2.55 5.13 -10.04
C VAL A 69 -3.14 6.31 -10.79
N ILE A 70 -4.13 6.07 -11.64
CA ILE A 70 -4.76 7.10 -12.49
C ILE A 70 -6.25 7.30 -12.18
N SER A 71 -6.79 6.51 -11.27
CA SER A 71 -8.19 6.54 -10.89
C SER A 71 -8.38 6.15 -9.42
N ALA A 72 -9.54 6.47 -8.87
CA ALA A 72 -9.94 5.99 -7.55
C ALA A 72 -9.99 4.45 -7.48
N GLY A 73 -10.29 3.77 -8.59
CA GLY A 73 -10.28 2.31 -8.68
C GLY A 73 -8.88 1.73 -8.48
N ASP A 74 -7.88 2.32 -9.14
CA ASP A 74 -6.46 1.93 -8.98
C ASP A 74 -5.97 2.22 -7.56
N PHE A 75 -6.36 3.38 -7.00
CA PHE A 75 -6.03 3.74 -5.62
C PHE A 75 -6.59 2.72 -4.62
N ASN A 76 -7.83 2.26 -4.81
CA ASN A 76 -8.40 1.22 -3.97
C ASN A 76 -7.65 -0.11 -4.10
N GLN A 77 -7.16 -0.48 -5.29
CA GLN A 77 -6.31 -1.66 -5.43
C GLN A 77 -4.98 -1.49 -4.68
N CYS A 78 -4.36 -0.31 -4.73
CA CYS A 78 -3.18 0.01 -3.93
C CYS A 78 -3.43 -0.10 -2.42
N VAL A 79 -4.62 0.28 -1.96
CA VAL A 79 -5.03 0.10 -0.56
C VAL A 79 -5.05 -1.38 -0.19
N GLU A 80 -5.59 -2.26 -1.03
CA GLU A 80 -5.58 -3.72 -0.79
C GLU A 80 -4.16 -4.29 -0.76
N VAL A 81 -3.28 -3.82 -1.65
CA VAL A 81 -1.84 -4.15 -1.63
C VAL A 81 -1.23 -3.76 -0.28
N CYS A 82 -1.42 -2.52 0.16
CA CYS A 82 -0.87 -2.03 1.42
C CYS A 82 -1.42 -2.80 2.63
N GLN A 83 -2.72 -3.14 2.65
CA GLN A 83 -3.29 -3.92 3.74
C GLN A 83 -2.72 -5.34 3.81
N CYS A 84 -2.60 -6.04 2.68
CA CYS A 84 -2.03 -7.38 2.65
C CYS A 84 -0.55 -7.36 3.06
N ALA A 85 0.19 -6.37 2.61
CA ALA A 85 1.58 -6.18 2.97
C ALA A 85 1.77 -5.97 4.47
N LEU A 86 0.98 -5.08 5.09
CA LEU A 86 1.02 -4.88 6.54
C LEU A 86 0.71 -6.16 7.31
N ARG A 87 -0.28 -6.94 6.85
CA ARG A 87 -0.60 -8.24 7.47
C ARG A 87 0.55 -9.24 7.31
N ALA A 88 1.26 -9.24 6.19
CA ALA A 88 2.45 -10.08 6.01
C ALA A 88 3.55 -9.70 7.01
N LEU A 89 3.86 -8.40 7.11
CA LEU A 89 4.86 -7.87 8.03
C LEU A 89 4.53 -8.20 9.49
N GLN A 90 3.27 -7.98 9.91
CA GLN A 90 2.79 -8.30 11.26
C GLN A 90 2.73 -9.80 11.55
N ALA A 91 2.46 -10.63 10.54
CA ALA A 91 2.44 -12.08 10.69
C ALA A 91 3.83 -12.65 10.94
N GLN A 92 4.87 -12.03 10.38
CA GLN A 92 6.26 -12.43 10.63
C GLN A 92 6.80 -11.87 11.95
N ASP A 93 6.62 -10.57 12.18
CA ASP A 93 7.04 -9.90 13.40
C ASP A 93 5.91 -8.98 13.89
N PRO A 94 5.16 -9.41 14.93
CA PRO A 94 4.08 -8.61 15.50
C PRO A 94 4.56 -7.28 16.10
N SER A 95 5.82 -7.18 16.52
CA SER A 95 6.42 -5.94 17.04
C SER A 95 6.88 -4.99 15.94
N LEU A 96 6.97 -5.48 14.70
CA LEU A 96 7.46 -4.75 13.53
C LEU A 96 8.87 -4.18 13.73
N ALA A 97 9.66 -4.81 14.60
CA ALA A 97 10.99 -4.37 14.93
C ALA A 97 12.00 -4.85 13.90
N PHE A 98 11.85 -6.06 13.35
CA PHE A 98 12.73 -6.67 12.34
C PHE A 98 14.22 -6.55 12.70
N THR A 99 14.57 -6.75 13.98
CA THR A 99 15.91 -6.52 14.53
C THR A 99 16.98 -7.44 13.96
N ASP A 100 16.59 -8.67 13.61
CA ASP A 100 17.49 -9.72 13.11
C ASP A 100 17.45 -9.87 11.58
N ASP A 101 16.68 -9.02 10.89
CA ASP A 101 16.56 -9.06 9.43
C ASP A 101 17.53 -8.06 8.77
N LYS A 102 18.29 -8.52 7.78
CA LYS A 102 19.18 -7.66 6.98
C LYS A 102 18.41 -6.53 6.28
N LEU A 103 17.15 -6.79 5.95
CA LEU A 103 16.23 -5.83 5.36
C LEU A 103 15.39 -5.11 6.40
N GLY A 104 15.68 -5.25 7.70
CA GLY A 104 14.82 -4.74 8.78
C GLY A 104 14.48 -3.26 8.64
N GLU A 105 15.45 -2.41 8.29
CA GLU A 105 15.18 -0.99 8.04
C GLU A 105 14.29 -0.77 6.80
N ALA A 106 14.54 -1.48 5.71
CA ALA A 106 13.72 -1.40 4.51
C ALA A 106 12.28 -1.90 4.77
N LEU A 107 12.10 -2.95 5.58
CA LEU A 107 10.80 -3.48 5.99
C LEU A 107 10.04 -2.49 6.86
N ARG A 108 10.71 -1.81 7.81
CA ARG A 108 10.13 -0.72 8.60
C ARG A 108 9.71 0.47 7.73
N GLN A 109 10.53 0.86 6.76
CA GLN A 109 10.19 1.92 5.81
C GLN A 109 9.01 1.52 4.92
N ALA A 110 8.98 0.28 4.41
CA ALA A 110 7.85 -0.25 3.65
C ALA A 110 6.56 -0.25 4.48
N TRP A 111 6.64 -0.60 5.77
CA TRP A 111 5.53 -0.51 6.71
C TRP A 111 5.00 0.93 6.84
N GLN A 112 5.87 1.92 7.03
CA GLN A 112 5.48 3.33 7.15
C GLN A 112 4.81 3.86 5.87
N LEU A 113 5.32 3.47 4.71
CA LEU A 113 4.74 3.83 3.42
C LEU A 113 3.32 3.26 3.26
N ALA A 114 3.13 1.97 3.60
CA ALA A 114 1.83 1.32 3.56
C ALA A 114 0.84 1.98 4.52
N ASP A 115 1.24 2.24 5.77
CA ASP A 115 0.39 2.90 6.75
C ASP A 115 -0.02 4.32 6.32
N GLY A 116 0.89 5.08 5.70
CA GLY A 116 0.59 6.39 5.12
C GLY A 116 -0.50 6.34 4.04
N VAL A 117 -0.46 5.34 3.15
CA VAL A 117 -1.52 5.14 2.14
C VAL A 117 -2.86 4.77 2.80
N LEU A 118 -2.84 3.92 3.83
CA LEU A 118 -4.06 3.58 4.57
C LEU A 118 -4.63 4.77 5.34
N ALA A 119 -3.78 5.62 5.91
CA ALA A 119 -4.19 6.85 6.57
C ALA A 119 -4.88 7.80 5.58
N ASP A 120 -4.33 7.96 4.37
CA ASP A 120 -4.96 8.74 3.30
C ASP A 120 -6.33 8.17 2.89
N TYR A 121 -6.44 6.84 2.79
CA TYR A 121 -7.71 6.17 2.48
C TYR A 121 -8.75 6.37 3.59
N ARG A 122 -8.35 6.25 4.86
CA ARG A 122 -9.24 6.51 6.01
C ARG A 122 -9.75 7.95 5.99
N LYS A 123 -8.88 8.93 5.73
CA LYS A 123 -9.28 10.36 5.59
C LYS A 123 -10.32 10.57 4.49
N LEU A 124 -10.19 9.89 3.34
CA LEU A 124 -11.17 9.96 2.26
C LEU A 124 -12.50 9.30 2.62
N LYS A 125 -12.47 8.20 3.37
CA LYS A 125 -13.67 7.49 3.84
C LYS A 125 -14.41 8.23 4.95
N SER A 126 -13.71 8.95 5.83
CA SER A 126 -14.31 9.64 6.99
C SER A 126 -14.96 10.98 6.67
N GLY A 127 -14.85 11.47 5.43
CA GLY A 127 -15.45 12.73 5.00
C GLY A 127 -14.47 13.58 4.21
N GLY A 128 -14.56 13.47 2.88
CA GLY A 128 -14.28 14.59 1.98
C GLY A 128 -15.55 15.39 1.72
#